data_AF-A0A534RLG7-F1
#
_entry.id   AF-A0A534RLG7-F1
#
_cell.length_a   1.000
_cell.length_b   1.000
_cell.length_c   1.000
_cell.angle_alpha   90.00
_cell.angle_beta   90.00
_cell.angle_gamma   90.00
#
_symmetry.space_group_name_H-M   'P 1'
#
loop_
_entity.id
_entity.type
_entity.pdbx_description
1 polymer ?
#
loop_
_entity_poly.entity_id
_entity_poly.type
_entity_poly.pdbx_seq_one_letter_code
_entity_poly.pdbx_strand_id
1 'polypeptide(L)'
;MNAQQPAPPVSDKPLIEKWAPTEWGPEDKAGAVNRTTPALVLKSVKLVKQGKVATLGKLYHSTIPAFGARSWNMIIPGTPTGGPFGKNALVYHDELVTTEIGQIGTQFDGPGHIGVRTSKGDFYYNGRWREQAYERGAGGRVVGMGDLGPEWVAEKGYVCRGVLLDAPAYRGVKRLPIPKTTTSPGIVTAADVKGMLQKQGLADLGEGDCVFLYTGHGDLWLNAEWKTLSLEERAKRRAEFNSGEPGFG
;
A
#
# COMPACT_ATOMS: atom_id res chain seq x y z
N MET A 1 30.89 19.19 20.03
CA MET A 1 31.21 17.77 19.76
C MET A 1 30.01 17.19 19.01
N ASN A 2 30.13 16.97 17.70
CA ASN A 2 29.08 16.31 16.94
C ASN A 2 29.09 14.84 17.34
N ALA A 3 28.07 14.39 18.08
CA ALA A 3 27.85 12.98 18.30
C ALA A 3 27.70 12.32 16.93
N GLN A 4 28.66 11.50 16.55
CA GLN A 4 28.65 10.76 15.30
C GLN A 4 27.42 9.85 15.35
N GLN A 5 26.45 10.08 14.47
CA GLN A 5 25.26 9.24 14.46
C GLN A 5 25.67 7.78 14.28
N PRO A 6 25.03 6.84 15.01
CA PRO A 6 25.34 5.43 14.87
C PRO A 6 25.18 5.02 13.40
N ALA A 7 26.06 4.14 12.93
CA ALA A 7 25.97 3.62 11.57
C ALA A 7 24.56 3.01 11.36
N PRO A 8 23.93 3.24 10.20
CA PRO A 8 22.61 2.70 9.93
C PRO A 8 22.65 1.16 10.01
N PRO A 9 21.57 0.52 10.48
CA PRO A 9 21.52 -0.93 10.62
C PRO A 9 21.67 -1.63 9.27
N VAL A 10 22.31 -2.81 9.31
CA VAL A 10 22.54 -3.69 8.16
C VAL A 10 22.03 -5.08 8.50
N SER A 11 21.43 -5.78 7.52
CA SER A 11 20.99 -7.17 7.64
C SER A 11 21.40 -7.98 6.41
N ASP A 12 22.29 -8.95 6.60
CA ASP A 12 22.75 -9.87 5.55
C ASP A 12 21.85 -11.12 5.41
N LYS A 13 20.72 -11.17 6.11
CA LYS A 13 19.72 -12.25 5.96
C LYS A 13 19.36 -12.54 4.51
N PRO A 14 19.11 -11.56 3.61
CA PRO A 14 18.80 -11.86 2.22
C PRO A 14 19.89 -12.66 1.50
N LEU A 15 21.16 -12.45 1.86
CA LEU A 15 22.32 -13.12 1.29
C LEU A 15 22.56 -14.50 1.90
N ILE A 16 22.43 -14.61 3.22
CA ILE A 16 22.65 -15.85 3.97
C ILE A 16 21.53 -16.86 3.71
N GLU A 17 20.28 -16.40 3.76
CA GLU A 17 19.08 -17.22 3.56
C GLU A 17 18.70 -17.37 2.09
N LYS A 18 19.42 -16.71 1.17
CA LYS A 18 19.23 -16.79 -0.28
C LYS A 18 17.80 -16.47 -0.70
N TRP A 19 17.31 -15.27 -0.40
CA TRP A 19 15.96 -14.83 -0.76
C TRP A 19 15.72 -14.72 -2.28
N ALA A 20 16.77 -14.83 -3.10
CA ALA A 20 16.71 -14.79 -4.54
C ALA A 20 17.54 -15.95 -5.17
N PRO A 21 17.14 -16.47 -6.35
CA PRO A 21 15.90 -16.13 -7.05
C PRO A 21 14.65 -16.62 -6.30
N THR A 22 13.53 -15.95 -6.52
CA THR A 22 12.23 -16.39 -5.99
C THR A 22 11.70 -17.60 -6.75
N GLU A 23 10.59 -18.19 -6.28
CA GLU A 23 9.92 -19.33 -6.92
C GLU A 23 9.50 -19.09 -8.39
N TRP A 24 9.42 -17.82 -8.81
CA TRP A 24 9.02 -17.41 -10.15
C TRP A 24 10.18 -17.34 -11.15
N GLY A 25 11.39 -17.68 -10.71
CA GLY A 25 12.60 -17.66 -11.52
C GLY A 25 13.35 -16.32 -11.44
N PRO A 26 14.60 -16.30 -11.93
CA PRO A 26 15.51 -15.15 -11.79
C PRO A 26 15.05 -13.89 -12.54
N GLU A 27 14.30 -14.06 -13.63
CA GLU A 27 13.84 -12.95 -14.46
C GLU A 27 12.52 -12.33 -14.00
N ASP A 28 11.84 -12.92 -13.01
CA ASP A 28 10.56 -12.41 -12.55
C ASP A 28 10.70 -11.02 -11.91
N LYS A 29 9.75 -10.13 -12.23
CA LYS A 29 9.66 -8.73 -11.76
C LYS A 29 8.34 -8.45 -11.03
N ALA A 30 7.40 -9.40 -11.07
CA ALA A 30 6.03 -9.18 -10.61
C ALA A 30 5.76 -9.82 -9.24
N GLY A 31 6.39 -10.95 -8.92
CA GLY A 31 6.25 -11.63 -7.65
C GLY A 31 4.89 -12.30 -7.46
N ALA A 32 4.32 -12.20 -6.26
CA ALA A 32 3.17 -13.02 -5.84
C ALA A 32 1.91 -12.84 -6.71
N VAL A 33 1.79 -11.75 -7.48
CA VAL A 33 0.71 -11.55 -8.46
C VAL A 33 0.69 -12.63 -9.56
N ASN A 34 1.80 -13.35 -9.75
CA ASN A 34 1.89 -14.50 -10.65
C ASN A 34 0.92 -15.64 -10.29
N ARG A 35 0.36 -15.64 -9.06
CA ARG A 35 -0.71 -16.55 -8.66
C ARG A 35 -2.06 -16.26 -9.30
N THR A 36 -2.25 -15.06 -9.89
CA THR A 36 -3.46 -14.68 -10.62
C THR A 36 -3.55 -15.45 -11.95
N THR A 37 -3.95 -16.73 -11.87
CA THR A 37 -4.17 -17.59 -13.04
C THR A 37 -5.64 -17.56 -13.48
N PRO A 38 -5.96 -17.90 -14.75
CA PRO A 38 -7.36 -18.00 -15.19
C PRO A 38 -8.22 -18.91 -14.30
N ALA A 39 -7.65 -20.01 -13.81
CA ALA A 39 -8.33 -20.93 -12.91
C ALA A 39 -8.66 -20.28 -11.54
N LEU A 40 -7.70 -19.52 -10.97
CA LEU A 40 -7.94 -18.75 -9.74
C LEU A 40 -9.03 -17.70 -9.97
N VAL A 41 -8.94 -16.92 -11.05
CA VAL A 41 -9.92 -15.89 -11.39
C VAL A 41 -11.33 -16.47 -11.48
N LEU A 42 -11.52 -17.55 -12.24
CA LEU A 42 -12.82 -18.20 -12.39
C LEU A 42 -13.32 -18.82 -11.07
N LYS A 43 -12.43 -19.32 -10.22
CA LYS A 43 -12.79 -19.78 -8.87
C LYS A 43 -13.26 -18.61 -7.99
N SER A 44 -12.59 -17.46 -8.05
CA SER A 44 -12.92 -16.28 -7.25
C SER A 44 -14.23 -15.63 -7.68
N VAL A 45 -14.47 -15.50 -8.99
CA VAL A 45 -15.72 -14.90 -9.53
C VAL A 45 -16.96 -15.69 -9.09
N LYS A 46 -16.85 -17.00 -8.89
CA LYS A 46 -17.96 -17.83 -8.37
C LYS A 46 -18.48 -17.39 -7.00
N LEU A 47 -17.71 -16.62 -6.23
CA LEU A 47 -18.16 -16.07 -4.93
C LEU A 47 -19.16 -14.91 -5.08
N VAL A 48 -19.20 -14.26 -6.24
CA VAL A 48 -20.15 -13.17 -6.50
C VAL A 48 -21.55 -13.76 -6.70
N LYS A 49 -22.40 -13.63 -5.68
CA LYS A 49 -23.80 -14.11 -5.71
C LYS A 49 -24.85 -13.00 -5.66
N GLN A 50 -24.49 -11.86 -5.07
CA GLN A 50 -25.45 -10.79 -4.74
C GLN A 50 -25.21 -9.51 -5.55
N GLY A 51 -24.17 -9.44 -6.37
CA GLY A 51 -23.80 -8.21 -7.11
C GLY A 51 -23.46 -7.01 -6.20
N LYS A 52 -23.12 -7.26 -4.93
CA LYS A 52 -22.75 -6.21 -3.97
C LYS A 52 -21.32 -5.76 -4.20
N VAL A 53 -21.09 -4.47 -4.01
CA VAL A 53 -19.78 -3.81 -4.15
C VAL A 53 -19.48 -3.06 -2.86
N ALA A 54 -18.20 -3.07 -2.46
CA ALA A 54 -17.68 -2.27 -1.36
C ALA A 54 -16.43 -1.51 -1.84
N THR A 55 -16.39 -0.20 -1.56
CA THR A 55 -15.25 0.66 -1.92
C THR A 55 -14.17 0.57 -0.85
N LEU A 56 -12.97 0.12 -1.23
CA LEU A 56 -11.79 0.12 -0.36
C LEU A 56 -10.93 1.39 -0.51
N GLY A 57 -11.14 2.14 -1.59
CA GLY A 57 -10.49 3.43 -1.83
C GLY A 57 -10.96 4.50 -0.85
N LYS A 58 -10.01 5.21 -0.24
CA LYS A 58 -10.30 6.34 0.65
C LYS A 58 -10.27 7.68 -0.10
N LEU A 59 -10.90 8.69 0.48
CA LEU A 59 -11.04 10.04 -0.09
C LEU A 59 -9.71 10.77 -0.23
N TYR A 60 -9.21 11.04 -1.43
CA TYR A 60 -8.03 11.87 -1.61
C TYR A 60 -8.33 13.35 -1.39
N HIS A 61 -7.54 14.01 -0.55
CA HIS A 61 -7.65 15.44 -0.23
C HIS A 61 -6.33 15.93 0.38
N SER A 62 -6.01 17.22 0.26
CA SER A 62 -4.78 17.81 0.84
C SER A 62 -4.70 17.71 2.37
N THR A 63 -5.82 17.40 3.02
CA THR A 63 -5.92 17.32 4.48
C THR A 63 -5.97 15.90 5.00
N ILE A 64 -5.76 14.85 4.19
CA ILE A 64 -5.75 13.45 4.66
C ILE A 64 -4.47 13.11 5.44
N PRO A 65 -4.44 12.02 6.22
CA PRO A 65 -3.21 11.53 6.80
C PRO A 65 -2.17 11.18 5.72
N ALA A 66 -0.91 11.51 5.99
CA ALA A 66 0.23 11.22 5.12
C ALA A 66 1.48 10.98 5.98
N PHE A 67 2.32 10.03 5.57
CA PHE A 67 3.55 9.71 6.27
C PHE A 67 4.68 10.68 5.92
N GLY A 68 5.37 11.21 6.92
CA GLY A 68 6.46 12.17 6.73
C GLY A 68 6.00 13.45 6.01
N ALA A 69 6.74 13.84 4.97
CA ALA A 69 6.47 15.05 4.18
C ALA A 69 5.60 14.83 2.93
N ARG A 70 5.01 13.64 2.77
CA ARG A 70 4.16 13.29 1.62
C ARG A 70 2.89 14.12 1.60
N SER A 71 2.33 14.35 0.42
CA SER A 71 1.11 15.19 0.30
C SER A 71 0.30 14.93 -0.97
N TRP A 72 -1.00 15.24 -0.91
CA TRP A 72 -1.89 15.26 -2.07
C TRP A 72 -2.22 16.69 -2.46
N ASN A 73 -1.69 17.15 -3.60
CA ASN A 73 -1.97 18.48 -4.12
C ASN A 73 -2.61 18.35 -5.50
N MET A 74 -3.89 18.69 -5.59
CA MET A 74 -4.65 18.74 -6.83
C MET A 74 -4.98 20.19 -7.15
N ILE A 75 -4.71 20.59 -8.39
CA ILE A 75 -4.94 21.94 -8.90
C ILE A 75 -5.77 21.81 -10.18
N ILE A 76 -6.82 22.62 -10.26
CA ILE A 76 -7.54 22.86 -11.51
C ILE A 76 -6.93 24.12 -12.14
N PRO A 77 -6.27 24.05 -13.30
CA PRO A 77 -5.51 25.18 -13.84
C PRO A 77 -6.40 26.31 -14.38
N GLY A 78 -7.69 26.04 -14.64
CA GLY A 78 -8.68 27.07 -15.00
C GLY A 78 -10.12 26.58 -14.82
N THR A 79 -11.08 27.49 -14.58
CA THR A 79 -12.50 27.17 -14.39
C THR A 79 -13.40 27.94 -15.37
N PRO A 80 -13.72 27.38 -16.56
CA PRO A 80 -13.28 26.09 -17.09
C PRO A 80 -11.81 26.12 -17.54
N THR A 81 -11.20 24.95 -17.69
CA THR A 81 -9.84 24.86 -18.25
C THR A 81 -9.86 25.13 -19.74
N GLY A 82 -10.92 24.74 -20.43
CA GLY A 82 -11.10 25.02 -21.85
C GLY A 82 -12.56 25.10 -22.30
N GLY A 83 -12.73 25.60 -23.52
CA GLY A 83 -14.01 25.82 -24.18
C GLY A 83 -14.53 27.27 -24.07
N PRO A 84 -15.76 27.52 -24.57
CA PRO A 84 -16.64 26.57 -25.24
C PRO A 84 -16.17 26.17 -26.65
N PHE A 85 -16.44 24.92 -27.05
CA PHE A 85 -16.13 24.40 -28.39
C PHE A 85 -17.36 23.86 -29.15
N GLY A 86 -17.41 24.13 -30.45
CA GLY A 86 -18.40 23.59 -31.39
C GLY A 86 -19.85 24.03 -31.12
N LYS A 87 -20.80 23.45 -31.87
CA LYS A 87 -22.25 23.76 -31.74
C LYS A 87 -22.85 23.33 -30.39
N ASN A 88 -22.20 22.39 -29.70
CA ASN A 88 -22.64 21.89 -28.39
C ASN A 88 -22.09 22.71 -27.21
N ALA A 89 -21.29 23.76 -27.47
CA ALA A 89 -20.68 24.60 -26.44
C ALA A 89 -19.95 23.81 -25.34
N LEU A 90 -19.17 22.78 -25.72
CA LEU A 90 -18.47 21.90 -24.79
C LEU A 90 -17.44 22.70 -23.96
N VAL A 91 -17.48 22.53 -22.65
CA VAL A 91 -16.50 23.04 -21.67
C VAL A 91 -15.96 21.89 -20.83
N TYR A 92 -14.72 22.02 -20.34
CA TYR A 92 -14.09 21.00 -19.48
C TYR A 92 -13.14 21.61 -18.43
N HIS A 93 -12.77 20.79 -17.45
CA HIS A 93 -11.69 21.06 -16.49
C HIS A 93 -10.63 19.97 -16.65
N ASP A 94 -9.37 20.33 -16.45
CA ASP A 94 -8.27 19.35 -16.29
C ASP A 94 -7.75 19.40 -14.84
N GLU A 95 -7.14 18.32 -14.38
CA GLU A 95 -6.45 18.24 -13.10
C GLU A 95 -4.92 18.15 -13.27
N LEU A 96 -4.17 18.92 -12.49
CA LEU A 96 -2.76 18.65 -12.20
C LEU A 96 -2.65 18.08 -10.78
N VAL A 97 -2.08 16.89 -10.65
CA VAL A 97 -1.80 16.26 -9.35
C VAL A 97 -0.29 16.16 -9.13
N THR A 98 0.18 16.75 -8.03
CA THR A 98 1.55 16.57 -7.53
C THR A 98 1.50 15.79 -6.22
N THR A 99 1.95 14.55 -6.26
CA THR A 99 1.87 13.62 -5.12
C THR A 99 2.81 12.42 -5.29
N GLU A 100 3.12 11.72 -4.20
CA GLU A 100 3.77 10.41 -4.22
C GLU A 100 2.72 9.32 -4.54
N ILE A 101 2.40 9.13 -5.82
CA ILE A 101 1.23 8.35 -6.28
C ILE A 101 1.11 6.94 -5.66
N GLY A 102 2.23 6.27 -5.41
CA GLY A 102 2.24 4.93 -4.79
C GLY A 102 2.27 4.94 -3.27
N GLN A 103 2.27 6.11 -2.62
CA GLN A 103 2.52 6.27 -1.19
C GLN A 103 1.58 7.26 -0.49
N ILE A 104 0.48 7.62 -1.15
CA ILE A 104 -0.53 8.54 -0.66
C ILE A 104 -1.90 7.87 -0.69
N GLY A 105 -2.67 8.05 0.39
CA GLY A 105 -4.02 7.54 0.50
C GLY A 105 -4.15 6.01 0.45
N THR A 106 -5.15 5.49 -0.29
CA THR A 106 -5.21 4.03 -0.55
C THR A 106 -4.18 3.70 -1.62
N GLN A 107 -3.21 2.85 -1.31
CA GLN A 107 -2.01 2.72 -2.13
C GLN A 107 -1.67 1.28 -2.47
N PHE A 108 -0.76 1.11 -3.44
CA PHE A 108 -0.09 -0.14 -3.76
C PHE A 108 1.43 0.08 -3.70
N ASP A 109 2.09 -0.70 -2.86
CA ASP A 109 3.54 -0.68 -2.73
C ASP A 109 4.16 -1.68 -3.70
N GLY A 110 4.80 -1.16 -4.74
CA GLY A 110 5.47 -1.98 -5.76
C GLY A 110 6.77 -2.64 -5.27
N PRO A 111 7.37 -3.53 -6.09
CA PRO A 111 8.59 -4.29 -5.73
C PRO A 111 9.79 -3.41 -5.36
N GLY A 112 9.83 -2.18 -5.85
CA GLY A 112 10.86 -1.18 -5.55
C GLY A 112 10.60 -0.31 -4.33
N HIS A 113 9.49 -0.48 -3.61
CA HIS A 113 9.14 0.42 -2.50
C HIS A 113 10.03 0.19 -1.27
N ILE A 114 10.23 -1.07 -0.88
CA ILE A 114 10.99 -1.45 0.32
C ILE A 114 12.03 -2.50 -0.05
N GLY A 115 13.26 -2.27 0.39
CA GLY A 115 14.38 -3.21 0.32
C GLY A 115 15.08 -3.32 1.66
N VAL A 116 16.09 -4.18 1.72
CA VAL A 116 16.93 -4.39 2.90
C VAL A 116 18.33 -3.87 2.62
N ARG A 117 18.85 -3.00 3.51
CA ARG A 117 20.27 -2.64 3.51
C ARG A 117 21.08 -3.84 3.96
N THR A 118 21.89 -4.38 3.05
CA THR A 118 22.89 -5.44 3.31
C THR A 118 24.29 -4.84 3.33
N SER A 119 25.30 -5.64 3.71
CA SER A 119 26.71 -5.26 3.66
C SER A 119 27.21 -4.98 2.24
N LYS A 120 26.47 -5.45 1.22
CA LYS A 120 26.79 -5.27 -0.20
C LYS A 120 25.97 -4.19 -0.91
N GLY A 121 25.05 -3.54 -0.19
CA GLY A 121 24.15 -2.52 -0.75
C GLY A 121 22.68 -2.79 -0.46
N ASP A 122 21.80 -2.00 -1.06
CA ASP A 122 20.36 -2.15 -0.89
C ASP A 122 19.81 -3.24 -1.81
N PHE A 123 19.36 -4.34 -1.19
CA PHE A 123 18.81 -5.53 -1.82
C PHE A 123 17.29 -5.43 -1.89
N TYR A 124 16.74 -5.56 -3.10
CA TYR A 124 15.31 -5.51 -3.38
C TYR A 124 14.79 -6.84 -3.94
N TYR A 125 13.52 -6.82 -4.33
CA TYR A 125 12.81 -7.97 -4.88
C TYR A 125 13.63 -8.75 -5.92
N ASN A 126 13.64 -10.08 -5.76
CA ASN A 126 14.35 -11.05 -6.59
C ASN A 126 15.86 -10.80 -6.74
N GLY A 127 16.50 -10.15 -5.76
CA GLY A 127 17.95 -9.95 -5.74
C GLY A 127 18.44 -8.75 -6.53
N ARG A 128 17.54 -7.83 -6.89
CA ARG A 128 17.89 -6.62 -7.61
C ARG A 128 18.55 -5.60 -6.68
N TRP A 129 19.65 -5.02 -7.13
CA TRP A 129 20.35 -3.98 -6.40
C TRP A 129 19.82 -2.61 -6.80
N ARG A 130 19.55 -1.74 -5.81
CA ARG A 130 18.95 -0.41 -6.01
C ARG A 130 19.54 0.38 -7.17
N GLU A 131 20.86 0.52 -7.20
CA GLU A 131 21.58 1.34 -8.19
C GLU A 131 21.44 0.84 -9.63
N GLN A 132 21.16 -0.47 -9.78
CA GLN A 132 21.03 -1.15 -11.07
C GLN A 132 19.58 -1.21 -11.55
N ALA A 133 18.60 -1.02 -10.65
CA ALA A 133 17.20 -1.21 -10.98
C ALA A 133 16.57 0.01 -11.67
N TYR A 134 17.06 1.22 -11.41
CA TYR A 134 16.44 2.45 -11.89
C TYR A 134 16.29 2.52 -13.42
N GLU A 135 15.13 2.99 -13.87
CA GLU A 135 14.99 3.50 -15.22
C GLU A 135 15.58 4.91 -15.30
N ARG A 136 16.43 5.15 -16.30
CA ARG A 136 17.15 6.42 -16.45
C ARG A 136 16.79 7.11 -17.76
N GLY A 137 16.39 8.37 -17.66
CA GLY A 137 16.13 9.26 -18.79
C GLY A 137 17.35 10.10 -19.17
N ALA A 138 17.10 11.14 -19.98
CA ALA A 138 18.13 12.10 -20.40
C ALA A 138 18.90 12.69 -19.21
N GLY A 139 20.22 12.79 -19.35
CA GLY A 139 21.11 13.29 -18.29
C GLY A 139 21.24 12.35 -17.08
N GLY A 140 20.81 11.09 -17.16
CA GLY A 140 20.93 10.10 -16.09
C GLY A 140 19.88 10.22 -14.98
N ARG A 141 18.85 11.07 -15.19
CA ARG A 141 17.75 11.25 -14.24
C ARG A 141 17.00 9.94 -14.01
N VAL A 142 16.78 9.58 -12.75
CA VAL A 142 15.88 8.48 -12.39
C VAL A 142 14.45 8.90 -12.70
N VAL A 143 13.80 8.16 -13.60
CA VAL A 143 12.42 8.42 -14.06
C VAL A 143 11.47 7.27 -13.74
N GLY A 144 12.01 6.14 -13.26
CA GLY A 144 11.24 4.97 -12.87
C GLY A 144 12.10 3.99 -12.08
N MET A 145 11.48 2.92 -11.61
CA MET A 145 12.14 1.85 -10.86
C MET A 145 12.59 0.68 -11.74
N GLY A 146 12.47 0.81 -13.07
CA GLY A 146 12.88 -0.19 -14.06
C GLY A 146 12.38 -1.58 -13.69
N ASP A 147 13.29 -2.52 -13.45
CA ASP A 147 12.93 -3.89 -13.10
C ASP A 147 12.22 -4.08 -11.74
N LEU A 148 12.13 -3.02 -10.94
CA LEU A 148 11.41 -2.97 -9.68
C LEU A 148 10.11 -2.15 -9.78
N GLY A 149 9.72 -1.75 -10.99
CA GLY A 149 8.55 -0.91 -11.23
C GLY A 149 7.21 -1.61 -10.96
N PRO A 150 6.19 -0.87 -10.51
CA PRO A 150 4.85 -1.42 -10.31
C PRO A 150 4.16 -1.86 -11.61
N GLU A 151 4.63 -1.41 -12.77
CA GLU A 151 4.11 -1.79 -14.10
C GLU A 151 4.16 -3.31 -14.33
N TRP A 152 5.19 -4.00 -13.84
CA TRP A 152 5.31 -5.46 -13.94
C TRP A 152 4.18 -6.19 -13.20
N VAL A 153 3.67 -5.59 -12.13
CA VAL A 153 2.49 -6.09 -11.41
C VAL A 153 1.20 -5.73 -12.16
N ALA A 154 1.15 -4.51 -12.71
CA ALA A 154 0.00 -3.99 -13.43
C ALA A 154 -0.32 -4.78 -14.72
N GLU A 155 0.68 -5.34 -15.40
CA GLU A 155 0.49 -6.21 -16.58
C GLU A 155 -0.33 -7.46 -16.28
N LYS A 156 -0.37 -7.92 -15.03
CA LYS A 156 -1.16 -9.09 -14.60
C LYS A 156 -2.47 -8.69 -13.94
N GLY A 157 -2.42 -7.71 -13.04
CA GLY A 157 -3.55 -7.30 -12.22
C GLY A 157 -3.94 -8.34 -11.15
N TYR A 158 -4.92 -7.98 -10.33
CA TYR A 158 -5.42 -8.83 -9.25
C TYR A 158 -6.89 -9.18 -9.44
N VAL A 159 -7.17 -10.48 -9.54
CA VAL A 159 -8.50 -11.03 -9.27
C VAL A 159 -8.32 -12.27 -8.40
N CYS A 160 -8.77 -12.18 -7.17
CA CYS A 160 -8.49 -13.13 -6.10
C CYS A 160 -9.73 -13.31 -5.22
N ARG A 161 -9.73 -14.38 -4.41
CA ARG A 161 -10.69 -14.47 -3.31
C ARG A 161 -10.22 -13.52 -2.21
N GLY A 162 -11.08 -12.58 -1.83
CA GLY A 162 -10.83 -11.70 -0.69
C GLY A 162 -11.19 -12.39 0.62
N VAL A 163 -10.28 -12.33 1.60
CA VAL A 163 -10.51 -12.77 2.99
C VAL A 163 -10.32 -11.59 3.92
N LEU A 164 -11.40 -11.10 4.52
CA LEU A 164 -11.36 -10.00 5.48
C LEU A 164 -11.23 -10.54 6.91
N LEU A 165 -10.19 -10.13 7.61
CA LEU A 165 -9.91 -10.47 9.00
C LEU A 165 -10.10 -9.24 9.88
N ASP A 166 -11.00 -9.33 10.86
CA ASP A 166 -11.40 -8.22 11.75
C ASP A 166 -10.69 -8.35 13.11
N ALA A 167 -9.57 -7.64 13.24
CA ALA A 167 -8.76 -7.68 14.45
C ALA A 167 -9.42 -6.96 15.65
N PRO A 168 -10.07 -5.79 15.50
CA PRO A 168 -10.87 -5.19 16.56
C PRO A 168 -11.95 -6.12 17.12
N ALA A 169 -12.75 -6.76 16.26
CA ALA A 169 -13.79 -7.69 16.70
C ALA A 169 -13.18 -8.94 17.35
N TYR A 170 -12.05 -9.43 16.86
CA TYR A 170 -11.32 -10.53 17.49
C TYR A 170 -10.87 -10.19 18.91
N ARG A 171 -10.35 -8.98 19.11
CA ARG A 171 -9.87 -8.44 20.41
C ARG A 171 -10.97 -7.87 21.31
N GLY A 172 -12.21 -7.75 20.83
CA GLY A 172 -13.31 -7.16 21.60
C GLY A 172 -13.16 -5.65 21.82
N VAL A 173 -12.49 -4.94 20.91
CA VAL A 173 -12.26 -3.49 20.96
C VAL A 173 -12.84 -2.82 19.72
N LYS A 174 -13.04 -1.50 19.76
CA LYS A 174 -13.53 -0.74 18.60
C LYS A 174 -12.45 -0.54 17.53
N ARG A 175 -11.19 -0.40 17.96
CA ARG A 175 -10.02 -0.17 17.13
C ARG A 175 -8.78 -0.65 17.87
N LEU A 176 -7.82 -1.23 17.17
CA LEU A 176 -6.54 -1.60 17.78
C LEU A 176 -5.76 -0.34 18.20
N PRO A 177 -5.08 -0.35 19.36
CA PRO A 177 -4.24 0.78 19.76
C PRO A 177 -3.04 0.93 18.82
N ILE A 178 -2.55 2.16 18.66
CA ILE A 178 -1.37 2.42 17.81
C ILE A 178 -0.13 1.82 18.51
N PRO A 179 0.64 0.93 17.85
CA PRO A 179 1.83 0.34 18.43
C PRO A 179 2.90 1.37 18.78
N LYS A 180 3.52 1.20 19.96
CA LYS A 180 4.68 1.99 20.42
C LYS A 180 5.92 1.14 20.70
N THR A 181 5.73 -0.17 20.75
CA THR A 181 6.74 -1.19 21.04
C THR A 181 6.38 -2.48 20.30
N THR A 182 7.33 -3.40 20.14
CA THR A 182 7.13 -4.73 19.53
C THR A 182 6.20 -5.66 20.33
N THR A 183 5.83 -5.27 21.55
CA THR A 183 4.90 -6.00 22.43
C THR A 183 3.55 -5.30 22.56
N SER A 184 3.32 -4.23 21.80
CA SER A 184 2.08 -3.46 21.87
C SER A 184 0.87 -4.30 21.44
N PRO A 185 -0.27 -4.19 22.14
CA PRO A 185 -1.48 -4.99 21.85
C PRO A 185 -2.14 -4.64 20.50
N GLY A 186 -1.65 -3.60 19.82
CA GLY A 186 -2.04 -3.24 18.46
C GLY A 186 -1.35 -4.05 17.36
N ILE A 187 -0.32 -4.84 17.71
CA ILE A 187 0.37 -5.71 16.76
C ILE A 187 -0.49 -6.96 16.52
N VAL A 188 -0.72 -7.27 15.25
CA VAL A 188 -1.39 -8.49 14.83
C VAL A 188 -0.34 -9.55 14.53
N THR A 189 -0.44 -10.69 15.21
CA THR A 189 0.50 -11.81 15.07
C THR A 189 -0.04 -12.89 14.14
N ALA A 190 0.81 -13.83 13.74
CA ALA A 190 0.39 -15.01 12.99
C ALA A 190 -0.63 -15.89 13.76
N ALA A 191 -0.54 -15.93 15.10
CA ALA A 191 -1.51 -16.62 15.94
C ALA A 191 -2.88 -15.91 15.89
N ASP A 192 -2.89 -14.59 15.83
CA ASP A 192 -4.12 -13.81 15.71
C ASP A 192 -4.79 -14.02 14.36
N VAL A 193 -4.03 -14.14 13.27
CA VAL A 193 -4.57 -14.49 11.95
C VAL A 193 -5.33 -15.81 12.01
N LYS A 194 -4.74 -16.85 12.61
CA LYS A 194 -5.41 -18.14 12.81
C LYS A 194 -6.64 -18.02 13.71
N GLY A 195 -6.53 -17.26 14.80
CA GLY A 195 -7.65 -17.02 15.72
C GLY A 195 -8.81 -16.26 15.08
N MET A 196 -8.52 -15.29 14.21
CA MET A 196 -9.54 -14.54 13.45
C MET A 196 -10.28 -15.44 12.47
N LEU A 197 -9.57 -16.30 11.72
CA LEU A 197 -10.21 -17.29 10.83
C LEU A 197 -11.18 -18.19 11.59
N GLN A 198 -10.74 -18.75 12.73
CA GLN A 198 -11.57 -19.61 13.57
C GLN A 198 -12.78 -18.88 14.14
N LYS A 199 -12.58 -17.69 14.74
CA LYS A 199 -13.67 -16.91 15.37
C LYS A 199 -14.71 -16.46 14.35
N GLN A 200 -14.30 -16.16 13.11
CA GLN A 200 -15.19 -15.77 12.02
C GLN A 200 -15.81 -16.97 11.27
N GLY A 201 -15.46 -18.21 11.63
CA GLY A 201 -15.94 -19.41 10.95
C GLY A 201 -15.49 -19.49 9.48
N LEU A 202 -14.32 -18.91 9.16
CA LEU A 202 -13.75 -18.92 7.82
C LEU A 202 -12.90 -20.16 7.59
N ALA A 203 -12.90 -20.65 6.35
CA ALA A 203 -11.91 -21.63 5.91
C ALA A 203 -10.50 -21.03 5.93
N ASP A 204 -9.50 -21.90 6.00
CA ASP A 204 -8.10 -21.50 5.93
C ASP A 204 -7.76 -20.69 4.67
N LEU A 205 -6.69 -19.91 4.78
CA LEU A 205 -6.12 -19.17 3.66
C LEU A 205 -5.57 -20.14 2.63
N GLY A 206 -5.89 -19.87 1.37
CA GLY A 206 -5.44 -20.62 0.21
C GLY A 206 -4.47 -19.81 -0.62
N GLU A 207 -3.78 -20.51 -1.52
CA GLU A 207 -2.88 -19.89 -2.47
C GLU A 207 -3.63 -18.88 -3.37
N GLY A 208 -3.05 -17.68 -3.51
CA GLY A 208 -3.59 -16.60 -4.33
C GLY A 208 -4.72 -15.78 -3.68
N ASP A 209 -5.05 -16.04 -2.41
CA ASP A 209 -5.98 -15.19 -1.68
C ASP A 209 -5.43 -13.78 -1.45
N CYS A 210 -6.31 -12.78 -1.52
CA CYS A 210 -6.02 -11.45 -1.03
C CYS A 210 -6.54 -11.31 0.40
N VAL A 211 -5.63 -11.17 1.35
CA VAL A 211 -5.95 -11.05 2.77
C VAL A 211 -6.05 -9.58 3.15
N PHE A 212 -7.22 -9.16 3.61
CA PHE A 212 -7.48 -7.82 4.09
C PHE A 212 -7.51 -7.84 5.62
N LEU A 213 -6.56 -7.17 6.25
CA LEU A 213 -6.51 -7.04 7.69
C LEU A 213 -7.14 -5.71 8.12
N TYR A 214 -8.31 -5.79 8.75
CA TYR A 214 -8.95 -4.63 9.34
C TYR A 214 -8.46 -4.45 10.78
N THR A 215 -7.80 -3.32 11.03
CA THR A 215 -7.28 -2.92 12.36
C THR A 215 -8.12 -1.82 13.02
N GLY A 216 -9.07 -1.24 12.28
CA GLY A 216 -9.79 -0.02 12.63
C GLY A 216 -8.95 1.27 12.50
N HIS A 217 -7.64 1.20 12.23
CA HIS A 217 -6.79 2.40 12.11
C HIS A 217 -7.27 3.35 11.01
N GLY A 218 -7.76 2.77 9.91
CA GLY A 218 -8.36 3.50 8.81
C GLY A 218 -9.60 4.33 9.18
N ASP A 219 -10.24 4.08 10.32
CA ASP A 219 -11.47 4.79 10.71
C ASP A 219 -11.20 6.23 11.16
N LEU A 220 -9.96 6.51 11.58
CA LEU A 220 -9.50 7.89 11.81
C LEU A 220 -9.63 8.73 10.55
N TRP A 221 -9.67 8.12 9.37
CA TRP A 221 -9.95 8.76 8.09
C TRP A 221 -11.02 7.96 7.32
N LEU A 222 -12.20 7.83 7.92
CA LEU A 222 -13.35 7.16 7.31
C LEU A 222 -14.05 8.04 6.27
N ASN A 223 -14.32 7.50 5.08
CA ASN A 223 -14.92 8.26 3.97
C ASN A 223 -16.27 8.90 4.30
N ALA A 224 -17.11 8.19 5.07
CA ALA A 224 -18.46 8.63 5.42
C ALA A 224 -18.45 9.84 6.36
N GLU A 225 -17.37 10.03 7.14
CA GLU A 225 -17.26 11.10 8.13
C GLU A 225 -16.35 12.22 7.65
N TRP A 226 -15.25 11.91 6.96
CA TRP A 226 -14.16 12.86 6.75
C TRP A 226 -14.59 14.19 6.14
N LYS A 227 -15.52 14.14 5.17
CA LYS A 227 -16.02 15.32 4.46
C LYS A 227 -16.81 16.27 5.37
N THR A 228 -17.42 15.76 6.44
CA THR A 228 -18.24 16.56 7.36
C THR A 228 -17.45 17.08 8.56
N LEU A 229 -16.24 16.57 8.80
CA LEU A 229 -15.37 17.03 9.88
C LEU A 229 -14.86 18.46 9.63
N SER A 230 -14.76 19.24 10.71
CA SER A 230 -14.06 20.53 10.71
C SER A 230 -12.57 20.35 10.40
N LEU A 231 -11.89 21.43 9.98
CA LEU A 231 -10.45 21.38 9.73
C LEU A 231 -9.64 21.02 10.98
N GLU A 232 -10.10 21.46 12.15
CA GLU A 232 -9.50 21.12 13.45
C GLU A 232 -9.61 19.62 13.76
N GLU A 233 -10.80 19.05 13.59
CA GLU A 233 -11.01 17.61 13.86
C GLU A 233 -10.24 16.75 12.84
N ARG A 234 -10.18 17.16 11.57
CA ARG A 234 -9.29 16.51 10.59
C ARG A 234 -7.84 16.57 11.03
N ALA A 235 -7.36 17.71 11.55
CA ALA A 235 -5.99 17.86 12.02
C ALA A 235 -5.69 16.96 13.21
N LYS A 236 -6.60 16.86 14.17
CA LYS A 236 -6.48 15.96 15.33
C LYS A 236 -6.40 14.50 14.90
N ARG A 237 -7.33 14.04 14.05
CA ARG A 237 -7.34 12.65 13.56
C ARG A 237 -6.13 12.33 12.69
N ARG A 238 -5.64 13.29 11.88
CA ARG A 238 -4.37 13.14 11.15
C ARG A 238 -3.19 12.95 12.11
N ALA A 239 -3.08 13.80 13.13
CA ALA A 239 -1.99 13.71 14.10
C ALA A 239 -2.01 12.35 14.84
N GLU A 240 -3.20 11.87 15.19
CA GLU A 240 -3.35 10.54 15.77
C GLU A 240 -2.97 9.43 14.78
N PHE A 241 -3.48 9.47 13.53
CA PHE A 241 -3.16 8.47 12.51
C PHE A 241 -1.66 8.35 12.26
N ASN A 242 -0.96 9.49 12.28
CA ASN A 242 0.47 9.61 12.03
C ASN A 242 1.35 9.42 13.29
N SER A 243 0.77 9.10 14.45
CA SER A 243 1.54 8.94 15.70
C SER A 243 2.24 7.57 15.83
N GLY A 244 2.05 6.67 14.86
CA GLY A 244 2.74 5.39 14.77
C GLY A 244 4.02 5.49 13.95
N GLU A 245 4.89 4.48 14.10
CA GLU A 245 6.18 4.38 13.41
C GLU A 245 6.31 3.03 12.69
N PRO A 246 7.07 2.94 11.59
CA PRO A 246 7.42 1.67 10.98
C PRO A 246 8.40 0.87 11.86
N GLY A 247 8.47 -0.45 11.67
CA GLY A 247 9.57 -1.28 12.20
C GLY A 247 9.29 -2.07 13.49
N PHE A 248 8.03 -2.17 13.93
CA PHE A 248 7.67 -3.04 15.06
C PHE A 248 7.35 -4.50 14.68
N GLY A 249 7.73 -4.93 13.48
CA GLY A 249 7.50 -6.29 12.94
C GLY A 249 8.65 -6.77 12.09
#